data_AF-A0A2A4GEW0-F1
#
_entry.id   AF-A0A2A4GEW0-F1
#
_cell.length_a   1.000
_cell.length_b   1.000
_cell.length_c   1.000
_cell.angle_alpha   90.00
_cell.angle_beta   90.00
_cell.angle_gamma   90.00
#
_symmetry.space_group_name_H-M   'P 1'
#
loop_
_entity.id
_entity.type
_entity.pdbx_description
1 polymer ?
#
loop_
_entity_poly.entity_id
_entity_poly.type
_entity_poly.pdbx_seq_one_letter_code
_entity_poly.pdbx_strand_id
1 'polypeptide(L)'
;MKAFFEAIASLFVDFLFIPMDLLRNMENWWGANTLNWIFMIIGAVAMVYWLGELKKYNDSGEEERDIIAHPYLGSDKDTTLKV
;
A
#
# COMPACT_ATOMS: atom_id res chain seq x y z
N MET A 1 2.06 -41.46 7.87
CA MET A 1 1.84 -40.06 7.45
C MET A 1 1.38 -39.11 8.56
N LYS A 2 0.65 -39.55 9.60
CA LYS A 2 0.22 -38.67 10.71
C LYS A 2 1.35 -37.92 11.41
N ALA A 3 2.43 -38.62 11.74
CA ALA A 3 3.61 -38.04 12.40
C ALA A 3 4.23 -36.85 11.65
N PHE A 4 4.17 -36.84 10.31
CA PHE A 4 4.67 -35.72 9.52
C PHE A 4 3.84 -34.45 9.71
N PHE A 5 2.50 -34.58 9.71
CA PHE A 5 1.59 -33.46 9.95
C PHE A 5 1.61 -33.01 11.42
N GLU A 6 1.79 -33.93 12.36
CA GLU A 6 1.96 -33.60 13.79
C GLU A 6 3.24 -32.80 14.04
N ALA A 7 4.34 -33.15 13.37
CA ALA A 7 5.60 -32.38 13.45
C ALA A 7 5.46 -30.97 12.85
N ILE A 8 4.68 -30.82 11.77
CA ILE A 8 4.35 -29.48 11.23
C ILE A 8 3.49 -28.72 12.24
N ALA A 9 2.47 -29.36 12.82
CA ALA A 9 1.60 -28.71 13.80
C ALA A 9 2.39 -28.22 15.01
N SER A 10 3.31 -29.04 15.56
CA SER A 10 4.13 -28.63 16.70
C SER A 10 5.09 -27.51 16.37
N LEU A 11 5.67 -27.51 15.16
CA LEU A 11 6.51 -26.41 14.70
C LEU A 11 5.75 -25.07 14.69
N PHE A 12 4.51 -25.05 14.19
CA PHE A 12 3.73 -23.81 14.13
C PHE A 12 3.13 -23.42 15.47
N VAL A 13 2.42 -24.32 16.13
CA VAL A 13 1.66 -24.02 17.35
C VAL A 13 2.58 -23.91 18.55
N ASP A 14 3.47 -24.87 18.75
CA ASP A 14 4.28 -24.95 19.97
C ASP A 14 5.57 -24.11 19.89
N PHE A 15 5.99 -23.67 18.70
CA PHE A 15 7.23 -22.88 18.52
C PHE A 15 7.00 -21.53 17.83
N LEU A 16 6.53 -21.49 16.57
CA LEU A 16 6.42 -20.22 15.83
C LEU A 16 5.35 -19.28 16.37
N PHE A 17 4.26 -19.80 16.92
CA PHE A 17 3.11 -19.01 17.36
C PHE A 17 3.16 -18.60 18.84
N ILE A 18 4.20 -18.96 19.59
CA ILE A 18 4.39 -18.47 20.98
C ILE A 18 4.23 -16.95 21.07
N PRO A 19 4.84 -16.12 20.20
CA PRO A 19 4.67 -14.67 20.27
C PRO A 19 3.23 -14.23 20.01
N MET A 20 2.50 -14.94 19.15
CA MET A 20 1.10 -14.65 18.84
C MET A 20 0.17 -15.01 20.01
N ASP A 21 0.44 -16.11 20.71
CA ASP A 21 -0.28 -16.48 21.92
C ASP A 21 -0.01 -15.50 23.07
N LEU A 22 1.21 -14.97 23.18
CA LEU A 22 1.52 -13.90 24.15
C LEU A 22 0.69 -12.64 23.86
N LEU A 23 0.64 -12.19 22.61
CA LEU A 23 -0.16 -11.02 22.21
C LEU A 23 -1.66 -11.24 22.43
N ARG A 24 -2.15 -12.46 22.15
CA ARG A 24 -3.56 -12.83 22.36
C ARG A 24 -3.98 -12.78 23.82
N ASN A 25 -3.09 -13.14 24.74
CA ASN A 25 -3.37 -13.18 26.17
C ASN A 25 -3.18 -11.83 26.87
N MET A 26 -2.81 -10.76 26.14
CA MET A 26 -2.70 -9.42 26.72
C MET A 26 -4.08 -8.80 26.94
N GLU A 27 -4.33 -8.31 28.17
CA GLU A 27 -5.55 -7.55 28.49
C GLU A 27 -5.53 -6.12 27.92
N ASN A 28 -4.33 -5.55 27.74
CA ASN A 28 -4.19 -4.22 27.17
C ASN A 28 -4.51 -4.24 25.66
N TRP A 29 -5.62 -3.59 25.29
CA TRP A 29 -6.09 -3.49 23.91
C TRP A 29 -5.01 -2.97 22.94
N TRP A 30 -4.25 -1.94 23.34
CA TRP A 30 -3.19 -1.37 22.50
C TRP A 30 -2.07 -2.37 22.25
N GLY A 31 -1.65 -3.08 23.31
CA GLY A 31 -0.59 -4.08 23.25
C GLY A 31 -0.99 -5.30 22.43
N ALA A 32 -2.20 -5.82 22.63
CA ALA A 32 -2.73 -6.95 21.86
C ALA A 32 -2.80 -6.66 20.35
N ASN A 33 -3.01 -5.40 19.96
CA ASN A 33 -3.10 -4.97 18.57
C ASN A 33 -1.77 -4.46 17.98
N THR A 34 -0.63 -4.60 18.68
CA THR A 34 0.66 -4.05 18.22
C THR A 34 1.04 -4.48 16.80
N LEU A 35 0.78 -5.73 16.43
CA LEU A 35 1.03 -6.24 15.07
C LEU A 35 0.22 -5.47 14.02
N ASN A 36 -1.06 -5.18 14.30
CA ASN A 36 -1.94 -4.42 13.43
C ASN A 36 -1.42 -2.98 13.27
N TRP A 37 -0.99 -2.36 14.37
CA TRP A 37 -0.39 -1.02 14.33
C TRP A 37 0.83 -0.96 13.42
N ILE A 38 1.75 -1.92 13.56
CA ILE A 38 2.95 -2.01 12.71
C ILE A 38 2.56 -2.15 11.25
N PHE A 39 1.63 -3.06 10.92
CA PHE A 39 1.18 -3.27 9.55
C PHE A 39 0.56 -2.00 8.95
N MET A 40 -0.31 -1.31 9.71
CA MET A 40 -0.93 -0.07 9.26
C MET A 40 0.09 1.06 9.05
N ILE A 41 1.10 1.17 9.92
CA ILE A 41 2.17 2.16 9.77
C ILE A 41 2.98 1.88 8.49
N ILE A 42 3.36 0.63 8.25
CA ILE A 42 4.09 0.25 7.04
C ILE A 42 3.27 0.59 5.79
N GLY A 43 1.98 0.23 5.78
CA GLY A 43 1.07 0.57 4.68
C GLY A 43 0.92 2.07 4.47
N ALA A 44 0.79 2.85 5.54
CA ALA A 44 0.71 4.31 5.47
C ALA A 44 2.00 4.94 4.91
N VAL A 45 3.17 4.49 5.37
CA VAL A 45 4.47 4.97 4.86
C VAL A 45 4.63 4.63 3.38
N ALA A 46 4.30 3.40 2.98
CA ALA A 46 4.35 2.98 1.58
C ALA A 46 3.41 3.81 0.70
N MET A 47 2.20 4.11 1.19
CA MET A 47 1.24 4.97 0.49
C MET A 47 1.75 6.40 0.33
N VAL A 48 2.29 7.01 1.40
CA VAL A 48 2.87 8.37 1.35
C VAL A 48 4.07 8.42 0.40
N TYR A 49 4.94 7.41 0.44
CA TYR A 49 6.05 7.29 -0.51
C TYR A 49 5.55 7.28 -1.95
N TRP A 50 4.53 6.46 -2.25
CA TRP A 50 4.01 6.34 -3.61
C TRP A 50 3.32 7.62 -4.10
N LEU A 51 2.55 8.29 -3.25
CA LEU A 51 1.98 9.60 -3.56
C LEU A 51 3.07 10.65 -3.80
N GLY A 52 4.17 10.58 -3.06
CA GLY A 52 5.35 11.41 -3.26
C GLY A 52 6.00 11.19 -4.63
N GLU A 53 6.13 9.93 -5.07
CA GLU A 53 6.65 9.63 -6.41
C GLU A 53 5.72 10.13 -7.51
N LEU A 54 4.41 9.91 -7.40
CA LEU A 54 3.44 10.45 -8.36
C LEU A 54 3.54 11.97 -8.48
N LYS A 55 3.73 12.68 -7.36
CA LYS A 55 3.94 14.11 -7.37
C LYS A 55 5.23 14.50 -8.10
N LYS A 56 6.34 13.80 -7.85
CA LYS A 56 7.61 14.08 -8.54
C LYS A 56 7.49 13.92 -10.06
N TYR A 57 6.80 12.89 -10.52
CA TYR A 57 6.54 12.70 -11.95
C TYR A 57 5.64 13.79 -12.52
N ASN A 58 4.56 14.15 -11.83
CA ASN A 58 3.69 15.26 -12.24
C ASN A 58 4.43 16.61 -12.30
N ASP A 59 5.35 16.86 -11.38
CA ASP A 59 6.12 18.10 -11.30
C ASP A 59 7.35 18.10 -12.25
N SER A 60 7.69 16.96 -12.87
CA SER A 60 8.87 16.81 -13.75
C SER A 60 8.75 17.56 -15.07
N GLY A 61 7.52 17.88 -15.51
CA GLY A 61 7.26 18.55 -16.79
C GLY A 61 7.64 17.72 -18.01
N GLU A 62 7.98 16.43 -17.84
CA GLU A 62 8.30 15.51 -18.94
C GLU A 62 7.04 14.93 -19.60
N GLU A 63 5.86 15.09 -18.98
CA GLU A 63 4.59 14.64 -19.54
C GLU A 63 4.05 15.67 -20.55
N GLU A 64 3.89 15.27 -21.81
CA GLU A 64 3.16 16.04 -22.82
C GLU A 64 1.66 15.97 -22.48
N ARG A 65 1.14 17.03 -21.85
CA ARG A 65 -0.28 17.12 -21.41
C ARG A 65 -1.17 17.81 -22.44
N ASP A 66 -0.79 17.75 -23.72
CA ASP A 66 -1.55 18.38 -24.79
C ASP A 66 -2.88 17.64 -24.98
N ILE A 67 -3.97 18.34 -24.66
CA ILE A 67 -5.32 17.82 -24.81
C ILE A 67 -5.67 17.95 -26.29
N ILE A 68 -5.56 16.85 -27.04
CA ILE A 68 -6.12 16.77 -28.40
C ILE A 68 -7.65 16.69 -28.27
N ALA A 69 -8.30 17.84 -28.07
CA ALA A 69 -9.75 17.93 -28.15
C ALA A 69 -10.15 17.76 -29.62
N HIS A 70 -10.70 16.60 -29.98
CA HIS A 70 -11.29 16.42 -31.30
C HIS A 70 -12.45 17.41 -31.48
N PRO A 71 -12.38 18.33 -32.46
CA PRO A 71 -13.44 19.30 -32.68
C PRO A 71 -14.62 18.60 -33.34
N TYR A 72 -15.56 18.10 -32.54
CA TYR A 72 -16.80 17.46 -33.06
C TYR A 72 -17.75 18.49 -33.72
N LEU A 73 -17.53 19.79 -33.51
CA LEU A 73 -18.27 20.87 -34.15
C LEU A 73 -17.28 21.97 -34.53
N GLY A 74 -16.82 21.98 -35.77
CA GLY A 74 -15.89 22.99 -36.25
C GLY A 74 -16.51 24.39 -36.19
N SER A 75 -15.89 25.31 -35.46
CA SER A 75 -15.77 26.71 -35.87
C SER A 75 -14.76 27.44 -34.98
N ASP A 76 -13.76 27.97 -35.67
CA ASP A 76 -12.81 29.03 -35.32
C ASP A 76 -11.71 28.82 -34.26
N LYS A 77 -10.51 28.67 -34.80
CA LYS A 77 -9.37 29.61 -34.71
C LYS A 77 -9.04 30.19 -33.32
N ASP A 78 -7.77 29.98 -32.97
CA ASP A 78 -7.06 30.54 -31.82
C ASP A 78 -7.33 29.82 -30.48
N THR A 79 -6.60 28.73 -30.27
CA THR A 79 -6.04 28.40 -28.95
C THR A 79 -4.73 27.66 -29.15
N THR A 80 -3.79 28.34 -29.82
CA THR A 80 -2.36 28.04 -29.63
C THR A 80 -1.96 28.49 -28.23
N LEU A 81 -2.40 27.75 -27.21
CA LEU A 81 -1.88 27.92 -25.86
C LEU A 81 -0.53 27.21 -25.81
N LYS A 82 0.51 27.96 -26.14
CA LYS A 82 1.87 27.65 -25.71
C LYS A 82 1.89 27.68 -24.19
N VAL A 83 1.89 26.51 -23.56
CA VAL A 83 2.34 26.31 -22.18
C VAL A 83 3.46 25.30 -22.24
#